data_AF-A0A2S8AG20-F1
#
_entry.id   AF-A0A2S8AG20-F1
#
_cell.length_a   1.000
_cell.length_b   1.000
_cell.length_c   1.000
_cell.angle_alpha   90.00
_cell.angle_beta   90.00
_cell.angle_gamma   90.00
#
_symmetry.space_group_name_H-M   'P 1'
#
loop_
_entity.id
_entity.type
_entity.pdbx_description
1 polymer ?
#
loop_
_entity_poly.entity_id
_entity_poly.type
_entity_poly.pdbx_seq_one_letter_code
_entity_poly.pdbx_strand_id
1 'polypeptide(L)'
;MELVYQLVNDENKVVYYGITSREAQDRLAEHLADPLKKGKFVRMEILAEGLTHDQARSIEGALIRSRLAENIDKFSATDSIKEQLKKSKLLNKNRGRVKERWTSSNPLADLKDKMLNKPKKVKCH
;
A
#
# COMPACT_ATOMS: atom_id res chain seq x y z
N MET A 1 -5.77 -12.54 11.27
CA MET A 1 -4.73 -11.48 11.33
C MET A 1 -4.61 -10.87 9.95
N GLU A 2 -4.06 -9.67 9.85
CA GLU A 2 -3.93 -8.93 8.60
C GLU A 2 -2.45 -8.90 8.16
N LEU A 3 -2.25 -8.78 6.85
CA LEU A 3 -0.96 -8.48 6.24
C LEU A 3 -1.03 -7.17 5.47
N VAL A 4 0.09 -6.48 5.37
CA VAL A 4 0.27 -5.30 4.52
C VAL A 4 1.14 -5.69 3.34
N TYR A 5 0.75 -5.26 2.13
CA TYR A 5 1.46 -5.57 0.91
C TYR A 5 1.58 -4.36 -0.02
N GLN A 6 2.45 -4.49 -0.99
CA GLN A 6 2.57 -3.59 -2.13
C GLN A 6 2.45 -4.33 -3.46
N LEU A 7 1.97 -3.64 -4.49
CA LEU A 7 2.07 -4.10 -5.88
C LEU A 7 3.17 -3.29 -6.59
N VAL A 8 3.99 -3.99 -7.36
CA VAL A 8 5.16 -3.42 -8.05
C VAL A 8 5.02 -3.66 -9.55
N ASN A 9 5.30 -2.64 -10.37
CA ASN A 9 5.34 -2.74 -11.83
C ASN A 9 6.68 -3.31 -12.35
N ASP A 10 6.76 -3.46 -13.67
CA ASP A 10 7.93 -3.89 -14.43
C ASP A 10 9.15 -2.97 -14.26
N GLU A 11 8.93 -1.66 -14.08
CA GLU A 11 9.96 -0.67 -13.71
C GLU A 11 10.41 -0.74 -12.25
N ASN A 12 9.99 -1.76 -11.50
CA ASN A 12 10.31 -1.93 -10.09
C ASN A 12 9.78 -0.80 -9.18
N LYS A 13 8.73 -0.09 -9.60
CA LYS A 13 8.07 0.98 -8.86
C LYS A 13 6.81 0.46 -8.17
N VAL A 14 6.63 0.86 -6.91
CA VAL A 14 5.40 0.58 -6.18
C VAL A 14 4.26 1.41 -6.76
N VAL A 15 3.18 0.73 -7.15
CA VAL A 15 1.98 1.33 -7.72
C VAL A 15 0.75 1.19 -6.82
N TYR A 16 0.83 0.42 -5.75
CA TYR A 16 -0.29 0.21 -4.83
C TYR A 16 0.19 -0.26 -3.46
N TYR A 17 -0.46 0.20 -2.40
CA TYR A 17 -0.36 -0.39 -1.05
C TYR A 17 -1.72 -0.93 -0.63
N GLY A 18 -1.75 -2.02 0.13
CA GLY A 18 -3.00 -2.57 0.61
C GLY A 18 -2.85 -3.46 1.84
N ILE A 19 -4.00 -3.75 2.44
CA ILE A 19 -4.12 -4.74 3.51
C ILE A 19 -5.01 -5.89 3.08
N THR A 20 -4.85 -7.06 3.70
CA THR A 20 -5.78 -8.17 3.56
C THR A 20 -5.69 -9.13 4.75
N SER A 21 -6.84 -9.68 5.13
CA SER A 21 -6.97 -10.80 6.07
C SER A 21 -7.05 -12.15 5.37
N ARG A 22 -7.04 -12.16 4.03
CA ARG A 22 -7.05 -13.36 3.19
C ARG A 22 -5.63 -13.84 2.93
N GLU A 23 -5.51 -15.04 2.39
CA GLU A 23 -4.25 -15.52 1.83
C GLU A 23 -3.75 -14.57 0.74
N ALA A 24 -2.44 -14.33 0.73
CA ALA A 24 -1.82 -13.37 -0.17
C ALA A 24 -2.02 -13.74 -1.65
N GLN A 25 -2.07 -15.04 -1.95
CA GLN A 25 -2.31 -15.60 -3.28
C GLN A 25 -3.72 -15.28 -3.78
N ASP A 26 -4.75 -15.45 -2.93
CA ASP A 26 -6.13 -15.13 -3.29
C ASP A 26 -6.27 -13.62 -3.56
N ARG A 27 -5.65 -12.80 -2.70
CA ARG A 27 -5.67 -11.35 -2.90
C ARG A 27 -4.91 -10.91 -4.16
N LEU A 28 -3.82 -11.59 -4.49
CA LEU A 28 -3.10 -11.38 -5.75
C LEU A 28 -4.00 -11.73 -6.95
N ALA A 29 -4.69 -12.87 -6.93
CA ALA A 29 -5.62 -13.29 -7.99
C ALA A 29 -6.74 -12.26 -8.20
N GLU A 30 -7.30 -11.70 -7.13
CA GLU A 30 -8.29 -10.61 -7.22
C GLU A 30 -7.74 -9.36 -7.91
N HIS A 31 -6.50 -8.95 -7.61
CA HIS A 31 -5.89 -7.80 -8.28
C HIS A 31 -5.57 -8.07 -9.76
N LEU A 32 -5.21 -9.30 -10.10
CA LEU A 32 -4.99 -9.72 -11.49
C LEU A 32 -6.31 -9.74 -12.28
N ALA A 33 -7.42 -10.08 -11.62
CA ALA A 33 -8.76 -10.04 -12.20
C ALA A 33 -9.36 -8.63 -12.30
N ASP A 34 -8.88 -7.64 -11.53
CA ASP A 34 -9.36 -6.26 -11.55
C ASP A 34 -8.96 -5.55 -12.87
N PRO A 35 -9.91 -5.17 -13.74
CA PRO A 35 -9.62 -4.50 -15.01
C PRO A 35 -8.88 -3.17 -14.83
N LEU A 36 -8.99 -2.52 -13.66
CA LEU A 36 -8.31 -1.26 -13.38
C LEU A 36 -6.83 -1.45 -13.03
N LYS A 37 -6.40 -2.68 -12.73
CA LYS A 37 -5.03 -3.02 -12.31
C LYS A 37 -4.35 -4.01 -13.25
N LYS A 38 -5.12 -4.70 -14.09
CA LYS A 38 -4.61 -5.60 -15.13
C LYS A 38 -3.52 -4.92 -15.96
N GLY A 39 -2.36 -5.55 -16.05
CA GLY A 39 -1.19 -5.04 -16.78
C GLY A 39 -0.45 -3.86 -16.13
N LYS A 40 -0.86 -3.40 -14.94
CA LYS A 40 -0.22 -2.25 -14.25
C LYS A 40 0.77 -2.65 -13.16
N PHE A 41 0.85 -3.93 -12.84
CA PHE A 41 1.80 -4.50 -11.89
C PHE A 41 2.23 -5.89 -12.36
N VAL A 42 3.42 -6.32 -11.97
CA VAL A 42 3.99 -7.64 -12.33
C VAL A 42 4.14 -8.55 -11.12
N ARG A 43 4.11 -8.00 -9.91
CA ARG A 43 4.21 -8.80 -8.67
C ARG A 43 3.61 -8.11 -7.46
N MET A 44 3.32 -8.92 -6.45
CA MET A 44 2.92 -8.50 -5.12
C MET A 44 4.00 -8.88 -4.10
N GLU A 45 4.24 -7.99 -3.14
CA GLU A 45 5.23 -8.17 -2.08
C GLU A 45 4.60 -7.87 -0.72
N ILE A 46 4.73 -8.79 0.22
CA ILE A 46 4.28 -8.62 1.60
C ILE A 46 5.33 -7.82 2.37
N LEU A 47 4.88 -6.82 3.11
CA LEU A 47 5.70 -5.89 3.89
C LEU A 47 5.62 -6.17 5.39
N ALA A 48 4.48 -6.65 5.88
CA ALA A 48 4.24 -6.97 7.28
C ALA A 48 3.14 -8.02 7.40
N GLU A 49 3.21 -8.87 8.42
CA GLU A 49 2.26 -9.96 8.70
C GLU A 49 1.91 -9.97 10.20
N GLY A 50 0.84 -10.67 10.59
CA GLY A 50 0.49 -10.85 12.00
C GLY A 50 -0.07 -9.59 12.68
N LEU A 51 -0.70 -8.70 11.90
CA LEU A 51 -1.20 -7.41 12.37
C LEU A 51 -2.66 -7.50 12.81
N THR A 52 -3.07 -6.63 13.74
CA THR A 52 -4.49 -6.28 13.89
C THR A 52 -4.95 -5.42 12.71
N HIS A 53 -6.26 -5.34 12.48
CA HIS A 53 -6.82 -4.53 11.39
C HIS A 53 -6.41 -3.05 11.48
N ASP A 54 -6.43 -2.47 12.68
CA ASP A 54 -6.07 -1.07 12.88
C ASP A 54 -4.58 -0.81 12.68
N GLN A 55 -3.71 -1.74 13.09
CA GLN A 55 -2.27 -1.67 12.80
C GLN A 55 -2.01 -1.71 11.30
N ALA A 56 -2.62 -2.66 10.58
CA ALA A 56 -2.46 -2.79 9.13
C ALA A 56 -2.95 -1.53 8.40
N ARG A 57 -4.11 -0.99 8.80
CA ARG A 57 -4.66 0.26 8.25
C ARG A 57 -3.74 1.47 8.51
N SER A 58 -3.12 1.52 9.68
CA SER A 58 -2.17 2.58 10.05
C SER A 58 -0.90 2.51 9.18
N ILE A 59 -0.34 1.31 8.98
CA ILE A 59 0.83 1.10 8.12
C ILE A 59 0.49 1.43 6.65
N GLU A 60 -0.62 0.92 6.11
CA GLU A 60 -1.08 1.25 4.74
C GLU A 60 -1.19 2.76 4.55
N GLY A 61 -1.85 3.44 5.49
CA GLY A 61 -2.00 4.89 5.49
C GLY A 61 -0.67 5.64 5.49
N ALA A 62 0.26 5.21 6.35
CA ALA A 62 1.57 5.83 6.47
C ALA A 62 2.44 5.62 5.22
N LEU A 63 2.38 4.44 4.59
CA LEU A 63 3.06 4.16 3.33
C LEU A 63 2.54 5.04 2.18
N ILE A 64 1.20 5.16 2.07
CA ILE A 64 0.58 6.05 1.08
C ILE A 64 1.02 7.49 1.32
N ARG A 65 0.95 7.98 2.56
CA ARG A 65 1.34 9.37 2.88
C ARG A 65 2.82 9.64 2.64
N SER A 66 3.69 8.67 2.91
CA SER A 66 5.13 8.78 2.62
C SER A 66 5.36 8.94 1.12
N ARG A 67 4.75 8.10 0.29
CA ARG A 67 4.85 8.21 -1.18
C ARG A 67 4.30 9.54 -1.71
N LEU A 68 3.23 10.06 -1.12
CA LEU A 68 2.70 11.37 -1.50
C LEU A 68 3.67 12.51 -1.10
N ALA A 69 4.28 12.43 0.08
CA ALA A 69 5.27 13.41 0.52
C ALA A 69 6.51 13.43 -0.39
N GLU A 70 6.94 12.26 -0.91
CA GLU A 70 8.00 12.14 -1.92
C GLU A 70 7.68 12.83 -3.25
N ASN A 71 6.40 13.18 -3.51
CA ASN A 71 5.93 13.78 -4.76
C ASN A 71 5.24 15.14 -4.51
N ILE A 72 5.51 15.76 -3.35
CA ILE A 72 4.85 17.00 -2.92
C ILE A 72 5.06 18.16 -3.89
N ASP A 73 6.21 18.18 -4.58
CA ASP A 73 6.61 19.13 -5.61
C ASP A 73 5.70 19.10 -6.85
N LYS A 74 5.00 17.98 -7.07
CA LYS A 74 4.09 17.79 -8.22
C LYS A 74 2.68 18.27 -7.91
N PHE A 75 2.38 18.59 -6.65
CA PHE A 75 1.04 18.88 -6.21
C PHE A 75 0.74 20.38 -6.26
N SER A 76 -0.50 20.70 -6.60
CA SER A 76 -1.09 22.02 -6.38
C SER A 76 -1.79 22.04 -5.02
N ALA A 77 -1.91 23.22 -4.40
CA ALA A 77 -2.72 23.42 -3.19
C ALA A 77 -4.19 23.00 -3.38
N THR A 78 -4.69 23.01 -4.61
CA THR A 78 -6.06 22.64 -4.98
C THR A 78 -6.21 21.17 -5.40
N ASP A 79 -5.13 20.39 -5.43
CA ASP A 79 -5.21 18.99 -5.85
C ASP A 79 -6.02 18.16 -4.86
N SER A 80 -7.08 17.53 -5.39
CA SER A 80 -7.79 16.50 -4.63
C SER A 80 -6.86 15.32 -4.30
N ILE A 81 -7.23 14.55 -3.29
CA ILE A 81 -6.52 13.33 -2.89
C ILE A 81 -6.36 12.35 -4.06
N LYS A 82 -7.38 12.26 -4.93
CA LYS A 82 -7.35 11.41 -6.13
C LYS A 82 -6.28 11.89 -7.11
N GLU A 83 -6.17 13.21 -7.31
CA GLU A 83 -5.14 13.78 -8.19
C GLU A 83 -3.74 13.61 -7.60
N GLN A 84 -3.56 13.79 -6.29
CA GLN A 84 -2.27 13.53 -5.63
C GLN A 84 -1.83 12.07 -5.80
N LEU A 85 -2.75 11.10 -5.64
CA LEU A 85 -2.46 9.68 -5.86
C LEU A 85 -2.09 9.39 -7.32
N LYS A 86 -2.84 9.95 -8.27
CA LYS A 86 -2.57 9.84 -9.71
C LYS A 86 -1.19 10.41 -10.07
N LYS A 87 -0.87 11.62 -9.61
CA LYS A 87 0.43 12.28 -9.80
C LYS A 87 1.59 11.50 -9.16
N SER A 88 1.31 10.77 -8.09
CA SER A 88 2.27 9.86 -7.43
C SER A 88 2.30 8.45 -8.04
N LYS A 89 1.61 8.23 -9.15
CA LYS A 89 1.50 6.93 -9.84
C LYS A 89 0.94 5.80 -8.96
N LEU A 90 0.08 6.13 -8.00
CA LEU A 90 -0.60 5.17 -7.12
C LEU A 90 -2.01 4.83 -7.63
N LEU A 91 -2.33 3.55 -7.63
CA LEU A 91 -3.64 2.97 -8.01
C LEU A 91 -4.62 2.89 -6.82
N ASN A 92 -4.22 3.37 -5.65
CA ASN A 92 -5.06 3.41 -4.45
C ASN A 92 -6.31 4.29 -4.67
N LYS A 93 -7.41 3.93 -4.02
CA LYS A 93 -8.68 4.69 -4.07
C LYS A 93 -8.90 5.45 -2.75
N ASN A 94 -8.14 6.52 -2.47
CA ASN A 94 -8.22 7.39 -1.27
C ASN A 94 -8.25 6.72 0.14
N ARG A 95 -8.20 5.38 0.22
CA ARG A 95 -8.29 4.58 1.45
C ARG A 95 -6.97 4.70 2.26
N GLY A 96 -7.08 4.57 3.58
CA GLY A 96 -5.94 4.54 4.51
C GLY A 96 -5.37 5.91 4.94
N ARG A 97 -5.64 7.02 4.25
CA ARG A 97 -4.98 8.32 4.51
C ARG A 97 -5.41 9.09 5.78
N VAL A 98 -6.52 8.71 6.40
CA VAL A 98 -7.13 9.42 7.55
C VAL A 98 -6.27 9.17 8.80
N LYS A 99 -5.46 10.16 9.18
CA LYS A 99 -4.46 10.07 10.26
C LYS A 99 -5.10 9.84 11.62
N GLU A 100 -6.30 10.37 11.80
CA GLU A 100 -7.09 10.31 13.03
C GLU A 100 -7.53 8.89 13.37
N ARG A 101 -7.41 7.96 12.41
CA ARG A 101 -7.72 6.53 12.59
C ARG A 101 -6.47 5.67 12.75
N TRP A 102 -5.31 6.28 12.90
CA TRP A 102 -4.07 5.55 13.08
C TRP A 102 -3.87 5.20 14.56
N THR A 103 -3.25 4.04 14.79
CA THR A 103 -2.91 3.55 16.13
C THR A 103 -1.81 4.36 16.80
N SER A 104 -1.06 5.15 16.02
CA SER A 104 -0.03 6.07 16.52
C SER A 104 0.28 7.19 15.52
N SER A 105 1.08 8.17 15.95
CA SER A 105 1.51 9.30 15.12
C SER A 105 2.56 8.91 14.06
N ASN A 106 3.34 7.86 14.31
CA ASN A 106 4.31 7.31 13.37
C ASN A 106 4.25 5.77 13.28
N PRO A 107 3.22 5.20 12.62
CA PRO A 107 3.00 3.75 12.58
C PRO A 107 4.17 2.95 12.00
N LEU A 108 4.95 3.53 11.08
CA LEU A 108 6.09 2.83 10.48
C LEU A 108 7.28 2.71 11.43
N ALA A 109 7.45 3.64 12.36
CA ALA A 109 8.47 3.55 13.40
C ALA A 109 7.99 2.66 14.56
N ASP A 110 6.75 2.86 14.99
CA ASP A 110 6.21 2.20 16.18
C ASP A 110 5.90 0.71 15.95
N LEU A 111 5.60 0.32 14.70
CA LEU A 111 5.36 -1.08 14.30
C LEU A 111 6.51 -1.65 13.47
N LYS A 112 7.72 -1.09 13.62
CA LYS A 112 8.90 -1.53 12.86
C LYS A 112 9.24 -3.00 13.12
N ASP A 113 8.99 -3.51 14.33
CA ASP A 113 9.17 -4.92 14.69
C ASP A 113 8.23 -5.86 13.92
N LYS A 114 7.09 -5.35 13.43
CA LYS A 114 6.14 -6.09 12.60
C LYS A 114 6.46 -6.04 11.10
N MET A 115 7.32 -5.10 10.69
CA MET A 115 7.74 -4.96 9.30
C MET A 115 8.81 -6.01 8.97
N LEU A 116 8.66 -6.65 7.82
CA LEU A 116 9.67 -7.57 7.30
C LEU A 116 10.91 -6.78 6.87
N ASN A 117 12.09 -7.21 7.31
CA ASN A 117 13.37 -6.63 6.89
C ASN A 117 13.57 -6.65 5.37
N LYS A 118 12.99 -7.66 4.70
CA LYS A 118 12.94 -7.77 3.25
C LYS A 118 11.53 -8.17 2.82
N PRO A 119 10.93 -7.46 1.85
CA PRO A 119 9.61 -7.82 1.34
C PRO A 119 9.57 -9.24 0.79
N LYS A 120 8.54 -10.00 1.14
CA LYS A 120 8.33 -11.38 0.69
C LYS A 120 7.50 -11.38 -0.59
N LYS A 121 8.07 -11.91 -1.68
CA LYS A 121 7.37 -12.02 -2.97
C LYS A 121 6.26 -13.07 -2.90
N VAL A 122 5.07 -12.72 -3.35
CA VAL A 122 3.95 -13.66 -3.50
C VAL A 122 4.11 -14.35 -4.86
N LYS A 123 4.08 -15.69 -4.87
CA LYS A 123 4.09 -16.48 -6.11
C LYS A 123 2.67 -16.62 -6.64
N CYS A 124 2.47 -16.38 -7.94
CA CYS A 124 1.28 -16.85 -8.64
C CYS A 124 1.46 -18.35 -8.89
N HIS A 125 0.42 -19.15 -8.62
CA HIS A 125 0.38 -20.55 -9.05
C HIS A 125 -0.01 -20.61 -10.53
#